data_AF-A0A3D0I599-F1
#
_entry.id   AF-A0A3D0I599-F1
#
_cell.length_a   1.000
_cell.length_b   1.000
_cell.length_c   1.000
_cell.angle_alpha   90.00
_cell.angle_beta   90.00
_cell.angle_gamma   90.00
#
_symmetry.space_group_name_H-M   'P 1'
#
loop_
_entity.id
_entity.type
_entity.pdbx_description
1 polymer ?
#
loop_
_entity_poly.entity_id
_entity_poly.type
_entity_poly.pdbx_seq_one_letter_code
_entity_poly.pdbx_strand_id
1 'polypeptide(L)'
;MDRSWHCVCRFLATGAFLTLFALGGPSSAGPLASGQEIHAAGAAAVLLAQAGPTETAPVSPPSHSEETHKKRSKADRVETRIEDLHRNLKITAAQEPQWRDFAQVMRDNAHAIDAILEERRANLSKMNAVEDLRSYEKLADAHADGLKKLVPAFEALYNTMSEDQKKNADTAFSHFEGRPKHSKE
;
A
#
# COMPACT_ATOMS: atom_id res chain seq x y z
N MET A 1 -12.87 4.86 4.37
CA MET A 1 -11.79 5.23 3.44
C MET A 1 -12.26 4.87 2.05
N ASP A 2 -12.79 5.87 1.35
CA ASP A 2 -13.66 5.68 0.19
C ASP A 2 -12.92 5.47 -1.13
N ARG A 3 -13.57 4.66 -1.98
CA ARG A 3 -13.14 4.16 -3.30
C ARG A 3 -12.67 5.25 -4.28
N SER A 4 -12.96 6.53 -3.99
CA SER A 4 -12.51 7.69 -4.75
C SER A 4 -10.97 7.81 -4.82
N TRP A 5 -10.25 7.38 -3.78
CA TRP A 5 -8.78 7.41 -3.78
C TRP A 5 -8.14 6.50 -4.84
N HIS A 6 -8.85 5.46 -5.28
CA HIS A 6 -8.35 4.56 -6.32
C HIS A 6 -8.48 5.13 -7.73
N CYS A 7 -9.42 6.06 -7.99
CA CYS A 7 -9.59 6.64 -9.33
C CYS A 7 -8.51 7.67 -9.66
N VAL A 8 -8.16 8.53 -8.71
CA VAL A 8 -7.19 9.62 -8.95
C VAL A 8 -5.75 9.08 -9.08
N CYS A 9 -5.34 8.13 -8.23
CA CYS A 9 -4.00 7.52 -8.33
C CYS A 9 -3.84 6.63 -9.58
N ARG A 10 -4.92 6.06 -10.12
CA ARG A 10 -4.83 5.20 -11.32
C ARG A 10 -4.59 6.02 -12.58
N PHE A 11 -5.02 7.27 -12.63
CA PHE A 11 -4.84 8.14 -13.79
C PHE A 11 -3.41 8.67 -13.93
N LEU A 12 -2.65 8.79 -12.83
CA LEU A 12 -1.26 9.26 -12.85
C LEU A 12 -0.23 8.14 -13.08
N ALA A 13 -0.60 6.87 -12.89
CA ALA A 13 0.33 5.73 -13.01
C ALA A 13 0.35 5.08 -14.40
N THR A 14 -0.64 5.32 -15.26
CA THR A 14 -0.63 4.87 -16.67
C THR A 14 -0.07 5.97 -17.57
N GLY A 15 1.15 6.40 -17.31
CA GLY A 15 1.98 7.09 -18.30
C GLY A 15 2.42 6.10 -19.38
N ALA A 16 1.48 5.71 -20.26
CA ALA A 16 1.78 4.91 -21.44
C ALA A 16 2.49 5.78 -22.49
N PHE A 17 3.78 6.03 -22.27
CA PHE A 17 4.67 6.49 -23.34
C PHE A 17 4.90 5.33 -24.31
N LEU A 18 4.19 5.38 -25.43
CA LEU A 18 4.39 4.59 -26.63
C LEU A 18 5.80 4.83 -27.18
N THR A 19 6.77 3.99 -26.80
CA THR A 19 8.04 3.84 -27.53
C THR A 19 7.82 2.85 -28.67
N LEU A 20 7.62 3.39 -29.87
CA LEU A 20 7.62 2.67 -31.14
C LEU A 20 9.05 2.19 -31.43
N PHE A 21 9.35 0.92 -31.11
CA PHE A 21 10.60 0.28 -31.49
C PHE A 21 10.51 -0.27 -32.91
N ALA A 22 11.58 -0.05 -33.66
CA ALA A 22 11.72 -0.23 -35.09
C ALA A 22 11.61 -1.68 -35.57
N LEU A 23 11.10 -1.81 -36.79
CA LEU A 23 11.01 -3.02 -37.63
C LEU A 23 12.39 -3.48 -38.15
N GLY A 24 12.60 -4.80 -38.13
CA GLY A 24 13.59 -5.52 -38.94
C GLY A 24 14.07 -6.77 -38.20
N GLY A 25 14.01 -7.99 -38.71
CA GLY A 25 13.56 -8.58 -39.97
C GLY A 25 13.51 -10.12 -39.78
N PRO A 26 13.10 -10.90 -40.78
CA PRO A 26 12.68 -12.30 -40.59
C PRO A 26 13.83 -13.30 -40.66
N SER A 27 13.88 -14.23 -39.71
CA SER A 27 14.63 -15.49 -39.84
C SER A 27 13.67 -16.63 -40.17
N SER A 28 14.01 -17.32 -41.25
CA SER A 28 13.29 -18.38 -41.95
C SER A 28 13.46 -19.77 -41.34
N ALA A 29 12.48 -20.65 -41.65
CA ALA A 29 12.55 -22.11 -41.84
C ALA A 29 12.99 -22.95 -40.62
N GLY A 30 12.27 -23.99 -40.17
CA GLY A 30 11.65 -25.10 -40.89
C GLY A 30 11.33 -26.23 -39.89
N PRO A 31 10.88 -27.43 -40.32
CA PRO A 31 9.77 -28.14 -39.68
C PRO A 31 10.10 -29.55 -39.15
N LEU A 32 9.05 -30.18 -38.57
CA LEU A 32 8.65 -31.61 -38.67
C LEU A 32 8.59 -32.42 -37.37
N ALA A 33 7.48 -33.18 -37.33
CA ALA A 33 7.28 -34.50 -36.71
C ALA A 33 7.18 -34.53 -35.17
N SER A 34 6.38 -35.37 -34.53
CA SER A 34 5.30 -36.33 -34.86
C SER A 34 4.85 -36.83 -33.47
N GLY A 35 3.57 -37.15 -33.26
CA GLY A 35 3.17 -37.74 -31.98
C GLY A 35 1.68 -37.91 -31.77
N GLN A 36 1.12 -38.89 -32.48
CA GLN A 36 -0.09 -39.66 -32.14
C GLN A 36 0.01 -40.14 -30.66
N GLU A 37 -1.06 -40.21 -29.86
CA GLU A 37 -2.10 -41.24 -29.95
C GLU A 37 -3.33 -40.83 -29.11
N ILE A 38 -4.43 -41.40 -29.54
CA ILE A 38 -5.78 -41.42 -28.97
C ILE A 38 -5.73 -42.12 -27.61
N HIS A 39 -6.67 -41.88 -26.70
CA HIS A 39 -7.30 -42.95 -25.91
C HIS A 39 -8.66 -42.48 -25.41
N ALA A 40 -9.63 -43.37 -25.59
CA ALA A 40 -11.05 -43.16 -25.48
C ALA A 40 -11.59 -43.48 -24.08
N ALA A 41 -12.89 -43.24 -23.96
CA ALA A 41 -13.85 -43.86 -23.04
C ALA A 41 -13.94 -43.30 -21.62
N GLY A 42 -15.17 -42.92 -21.25
CA GLY A 42 -15.54 -42.63 -19.88
C GLY A 42 -16.81 -41.79 -19.74
N ALA A 43 -17.91 -42.22 -20.36
CA ALA A 43 -19.23 -41.72 -20.00
C ALA A 43 -19.60 -42.23 -18.60
N ALA A 44 -19.77 -41.32 -17.63
CA ALA A 44 -20.39 -41.63 -16.36
C ALA A 44 -21.45 -40.57 -16.06
N ALA A 45 -22.70 -40.99 -16.16
CA ALA A 45 -23.88 -40.24 -15.79
C ALA A 45 -23.82 -39.83 -14.31
N VAL A 46 -23.94 -38.54 -14.03
CA VAL A 46 -24.16 -38.05 -12.67
C VAL A 46 -25.67 -38.11 -12.40
N LEU A 47 -26.08 -39.09 -11.60
CA LEU A 47 -27.43 -39.18 -11.05
C LEU A 47 -27.71 -37.99 -10.12
N LEU A 48 -28.82 -37.31 -10.38
CA LEU A 48 -29.55 -36.47 -9.42
C LEU A 48 -30.27 -37.37 -8.41
N ALA A 49 -29.92 -37.30 -7.13
CA ALA A 49 -30.72 -37.93 -6.07
C ALA A 49 -30.43 -37.41 -4.65
N GLN A 50 -31.44 -36.74 -4.10
CA GLN A 50 -31.91 -36.74 -2.70
C GLN A 50 -31.12 -35.93 -1.65
N ALA A 51 -31.61 -34.72 -1.39
CA ALA A 51 -31.37 -33.98 -0.15
C ALA A 51 -32.17 -34.61 1.00
N GLY A 52 -31.47 -35.14 2.01
CA GLY A 52 -32.05 -35.47 3.31
C GLY A 52 -32.00 -34.25 4.24
N PRO A 53 -33.00 -34.03 5.12
CA PRO A 53 -32.92 -32.98 6.12
C PRO A 53 -31.92 -33.37 7.21
N THR A 54 -30.80 -32.65 7.28
CA THR A 54 -29.90 -32.71 8.44
C THR A 54 -30.54 -31.96 9.61
N GLU A 55 -30.69 -32.68 10.70
CA GLU A 55 -31.11 -32.24 12.02
C GLU A 55 -30.28 -31.04 12.51
N THR A 56 -30.95 -29.91 12.74
CA THR A 56 -30.34 -28.67 13.23
C THR A 56 -30.04 -28.79 14.72
N ALA A 57 -28.79 -29.14 15.07
CA ALA A 57 -28.28 -28.88 16.42
C ALA A 57 -28.13 -27.36 16.63
N PRO A 58 -28.46 -26.81 17.82
CA PRO A 58 -28.30 -25.39 18.08
C PRO A 58 -26.80 -25.07 18.15
N VAL A 59 -26.29 -24.41 17.12
CA VAL A 59 -24.97 -23.78 17.13
C VAL A 59 -25.08 -22.55 18.02
N SER A 60 -24.55 -22.64 19.24
CA SER A 60 -24.29 -21.46 20.07
C SER A 60 -23.47 -20.46 19.25
N PRO A 61 -23.91 -19.19 19.11
CA PRO A 61 -23.13 -18.20 18.38
C PRO A 61 -21.76 -18.04 19.06
N PRO A 62 -20.67 -17.90 18.30
CA PRO A 62 -19.40 -17.55 18.90
C PRO A 62 -19.57 -16.22 19.63
N SER A 63 -19.24 -16.22 20.92
CA SER A 63 -19.03 -15.01 21.70
C SER A 63 -17.93 -14.23 20.99
N HIS A 64 -18.31 -13.28 20.13
CA HIS A 64 -17.42 -12.21 19.75
C HIS A 64 -17.23 -11.40 21.04
N SER A 65 -16.15 -11.71 21.76
CA SER A 65 -15.58 -10.80 22.73
C SER A 65 -15.44 -9.46 22.01
N GLU A 66 -16.32 -8.52 22.35
CA GLU A 66 -16.17 -7.12 21.99
C GLU A 66 -14.92 -6.61 22.71
N GLU A 67 -13.75 -6.97 22.19
CA GLU A 67 -12.55 -6.20 22.43
C GLU A 67 -12.83 -4.82 21.86
N THR A 68 -13.14 -3.91 22.76
CA THR A 68 -13.26 -2.49 22.51
C THR A 68 -11.92 -2.00 21.94
N HIS A 69 -11.74 -2.11 20.62
CA HIS A 69 -10.65 -1.47 19.91
C HIS A 69 -10.85 0.04 20.02
N LYS A 70 -10.36 0.63 21.11
CA LYS A 70 -10.25 2.07 21.28
C LYS A 70 -9.53 2.59 20.03
N LYS A 71 -10.26 3.33 19.18
CA LYS A 71 -9.71 3.88 17.93
C LYS A 71 -8.51 4.76 18.32
N ARG A 72 -7.28 4.27 18.10
CA ARG A 72 -6.04 5.01 18.33
C ARG A 72 -6.12 6.36 17.64
N SER A 73 -5.72 7.42 18.36
CA SER A 73 -5.68 8.77 17.81
C SER A 73 -4.70 8.83 16.65
N LYS A 74 -4.80 9.85 15.78
CA LYS A 74 -3.86 9.98 14.66
C LYS A 74 -2.44 10.25 15.16
N ALA A 75 -2.29 11.05 16.22
CA ALA A 75 -1.02 11.28 16.90
C ALA A 75 -0.43 9.96 17.41
N ASP A 76 -1.24 9.10 18.03
CA ASP A 76 -0.79 7.78 18.51
C ASP A 76 -0.23 6.92 17.38
N ARG A 77 -0.80 7.02 16.16
CA ARG A 77 -0.31 6.28 14.99
C ARG A 77 1.04 6.80 14.50
N VAL A 78 1.27 8.11 14.56
CA VAL A 78 2.55 8.71 14.16
C VAL A 78 3.64 8.30 15.15
N GLU A 79 3.37 8.40 16.45
CA GLU A 79 4.33 7.97 17.48
C GLU A 79 4.61 6.47 17.39
N THR A 80 3.58 5.63 17.19
CA THR A 80 3.78 4.18 16.97
C THR A 80 4.73 3.93 15.79
N ARG A 81 4.53 4.64 14.67
CA ARG A 81 5.39 4.48 13.49
C ARG A 81 6.82 4.97 13.73
N ILE A 82 6.98 6.06 14.47
CA ILE A 82 8.30 6.58 14.86
C ILE A 82 9.01 5.53 15.72
N GLU A 83 8.36 4.99 16.74
CA GLU A 83 8.93 3.95 17.60
C GLU A 83 9.26 2.66 16.82
N ASP A 84 8.39 2.22 15.92
CA ASP A 84 8.62 1.05 15.07
C ASP A 84 9.85 1.25 14.19
N LEU A 85 9.99 2.43 13.56
CA LEU A 85 11.16 2.77 12.76
C LEU A 85 12.43 2.85 13.61
N HIS A 86 12.40 3.46 14.81
CA HIS A 86 13.59 3.51 15.68
C HIS A 86 14.13 2.11 15.98
N ARG A 87 13.24 1.18 16.32
CA ARG A 87 13.59 -0.23 16.59
C ARG A 87 14.09 -0.94 15.34
N ASN A 88 13.39 -0.82 14.21
CA ASN A 88 13.73 -1.51 12.97
C ASN A 88 15.06 -1.03 12.38
N LEU A 89 15.34 0.27 12.49
CA LEU A 89 16.60 0.87 12.04
C LEU A 89 17.75 0.66 13.04
N LYS A 90 17.45 0.14 14.23
CA LYS A 90 18.41 -0.13 15.31
C LYS A 90 19.24 1.12 15.63
N ILE A 91 18.56 2.25 15.83
CA ILE A 91 19.20 3.55 16.08
C ILE A 91 20.11 3.45 17.31
N THR A 92 21.35 3.90 17.16
CA THR A 92 22.34 3.92 18.25
C THR A 92 22.34 5.26 18.98
N ALA A 93 22.93 5.29 20.18
CA ALA A 93 23.05 6.54 20.95
C ALA A 93 23.76 7.67 20.19
N ALA A 94 24.71 7.33 19.31
CA ALA A 94 25.42 8.31 18.47
C ALA A 94 24.54 8.90 17.34
N GLN A 95 23.48 8.20 16.95
CA GLN A 95 22.55 8.59 15.89
C GLN A 95 21.30 9.28 16.44
N GLU A 96 21.10 9.26 17.76
CA GLU A 96 19.91 9.81 18.42
C GLU A 96 19.65 11.29 18.10
N PRO A 97 20.65 12.19 17.98
CA PRO A 97 20.39 13.57 17.55
C PRO A 97 19.72 13.65 16.17
N GLN A 98 20.29 12.97 15.16
CA GLN A 98 19.76 12.93 13.80
C GLN A 98 18.41 12.22 13.74
N TRP A 99 18.22 11.20 14.57
CA TRP A 99 16.94 10.52 14.71
C TRP A 99 15.85 11.46 15.24
N ARG A 100 16.14 12.25 16.27
CA ARG A 100 15.16 13.22 16.82
C ARG A 100 14.75 14.25 15.77
N ASP A 101 15.70 14.75 14.97
CA ASP A 101 15.40 15.71 13.90
C ASP A 101 14.49 15.08 12.84
N PHE A 102 14.80 13.85 12.40
CA PHE A 102 13.96 13.09 11.47
C PHE A 102 12.55 12.83 12.05
N ALA A 103 12.47 12.37 13.30
CA ALA A 103 11.21 12.10 13.98
C ALA A 103 10.38 13.39 14.17
N GLN A 104 11.01 14.53 14.43
CA GLN A 104 10.32 15.81 14.52
C GLN A 104 9.69 16.20 13.19
N VAL A 105 10.41 16.05 12.08
CA VAL A 105 9.85 16.31 10.74
C VAL A 105 8.65 15.40 10.44
N MET A 106 8.69 14.13 10.86
CA MET A 106 7.54 13.23 10.73
C MET A 106 6.31 13.74 11.50
N ARG A 107 6.49 14.22 12.74
CA ARG A 107 5.41 14.80 13.56
C ARG A 107 4.84 16.07 12.96
N ASP A 108 5.71 16.99 12.55
CA ASP A 108 5.31 18.27 11.97
C ASP A 108 4.51 18.06 10.67
N ASN A 109 4.97 17.13 9.83
CA ASN A 109 4.28 16.76 8.61
C ASN A 109 2.90 16.16 8.91
N ALA A 110 2.81 15.26 9.90
CA ALA A 110 1.53 14.67 10.28
C ALA A 110 0.55 15.72 10.81
N HIS A 111 1.02 16.65 11.65
CA HIS A 111 0.21 17.76 12.16
C HIS A 111 -0.30 18.67 11.02
N ALA A 112 0.56 19.02 10.06
CA ALA A 112 0.17 19.84 8.93
C ALA A 112 -0.91 19.18 8.06
N ILE A 113 -0.75 17.89 7.76
CA ILE A 113 -1.74 17.12 7.01
C ILE A 113 -3.04 16.97 7.81
N ASP A 114 -2.95 16.73 9.12
CA ASP A 114 -4.12 16.61 9.97
C ASP A 114 -4.93 17.90 10.04
N ALA A 115 -4.28 19.06 10.16
CA ALA A 115 -4.95 20.35 10.12
C ALA A 115 -5.76 20.54 8.82
N ILE A 116 -5.19 20.19 7.66
CA ILE A 116 -5.88 20.25 6.36
C ILE A 116 -7.07 19.29 6.31
N LEU A 117 -6.91 18.07 6.84
CA LEU A 117 -7.99 17.08 6.86
C LEU A 117 -9.13 17.47 7.81
N GLU A 118 -8.83 18.08 8.95
CA GLU A 118 -9.84 18.61 9.87
C GLU A 118 -10.60 19.80 9.25
N GLU A 119 -9.89 20.75 8.64
CA GLU A 119 -10.48 21.87 7.90
C GLU A 119 -11.40 21.36 6.78
N ARG A 120 -10.94 20.38 6.01
CA ARG A 120 -11.76 19.75 4.98
C ARG A 120 -13.00 19.14 5.60
N ARG A 121 -12.87 18.28 6.61
CA ARG A 121 -14.01 17.63 7.27
C ARG A 121 -15.04 18.63 7.78
N ALA A 122 -14.62 19.75 8.35
CA ALA A 122 -15.50 20.79 8.86
C ALA A 122 -16.30 21.50 7.75
N ASN A 123 -15.76 21.55 6.54
CA ASN A 123 -16.32 22.32 5.42
C ASN A 123 -16.85 21.45 4.27
N LEU A 124 -16.69 20.13 4.34
CA LEU A 124 -17.02 19.17 3.28
C LEU A 124 -18.44 19.33 2.71
N SER A 125 -19.44 19.58 3.56
CA SER A 125 -20.84 19.74 3.13
C SER A 125 -21.16 21.09 2.51
N LYS A 126 -20.23 22.05 2.57
CA LYS A 126 -20.39 23.43 2.12
C LYS A 126 -19.57 23.75 0.86
N MET A 127 -18.61 22.90 0.52
CA MET A 127 -17.72 23.08 -0.62
C MET A 127 -18.43 22.80 -1.94
N ASN A 128 -18.26 23.68 -2.91
CA ASN A 128 -18.57 23.38 -4.32
C ASN A 128 -17.46 22.51 -4.95
N ALA A 129 -17.67 22.07 -6.20
CA ALA A 129 -16.73 21.18 -6.88
C ALA A 129 -15.30 21.75 -7.03
N VAL A 130 -15.16 23.05 -7.25
CA VAL A 130 -13.85 23.71 -7.37
C VAL A 130 -13.16 23.78 -6.02
N GLU A 131 -13.90 24.12 -4.96
CA GLU A 131 -13.38 24.15 -3.59
C GLU A 131 -12.96 22.76 -3.10
N ASP A 132 -13.70 21.72 -3.47
CA ASP A 132 -13.32 20.34 -3.20
C ASP A 132 -11.99 19.98 -3.90
N LEU A 133 -11.83 20.34 -5.18
CA LEU A 133 -10.56 20.13 -5.90
C LEU A 133 -9.41 20.93 -5.29
N ARG A 134 -9.62 22.19 -4.89
CA ARG A 134 -8.62 22.99 -4.16
C ARG A 134 -8.21 22.36 -2.83
N SER A 135 -9.13 21.67 -2.15
CA SER A 135 -8.80 20.93 -0.92
C SER A 135 -7.82 19.78 -1.16
N TYR A 136 -7.94 19.09 -2.30
CA TYR A 136 -7.01 18.05 -2.71
C TYR A 136 -5.65 18.61 -3.14
N GLU A 137 -5.65 19.73 -3.87
CA GLU A 137 -4.42 20.46 -4.22
C GLU A 137 -3.63 20.85 -2.96
N LYS A 138 -4.29 21.48 -1.97
CA LYS A 138 -3.67 21.84 -0.69
C LYS A 138 -3.08 20.62 0.03
N LEU A 139 -3.77 19.48 -0.01
CA LEU A 139 -3.29 18.25 0.58
C LEU A 139 -2.07 17.69 -0.17
N ALA A 140 -2.05 17.77 -1.51
CA ALA A 140 -0.92 17.35 -2.33
C ALA A 140 0.31 18.24 -2.10
N ASP A 141 0.11 19.56 -2.03
CA ASP A 141 1.17 20.52 -1.74
C ASP A 141 1.78 20.26 -0.36
N ALA A 142 0.95 20.03 0.66
CA ALA A 142 1.43 19.71 2.00
C ALA A 142 2.22 18.39 2.06
N HIS A 143 1.85 17.38 1.25
CA HIS A 143 2.67 16.17 1.12
C HIS A 143 4.01 16.46 0.45
N ALA A 144 4.01 17.24 -0.64
CA ALA A 144 5.23 17.61 -1.35
C ALA A 144 6.18 18.42 -0.45
N ASP A 145 5.67 19.41 0.27
CA ASP A 145 6.44 20.20 1.22
C ASP A 145 6.93 19.37 2.41
N GLY A 146 6.12 18.40 2.85
CA GLY A 146 6.55 17.44 3.84
C GLY A 146 7.74 16.60 3.38
N LEU A 147 7.73 16.12 2.13
CA LEU A 147 8.84 15.37 1.54
C LEU A 147 10.10 16.23 1.37
N LYS A 148 9.96 17.49 0.94
CA LYS A 148 11.10 18.43 0.84
C LYS A 148 11.84 18.61 2.17
N LYS A 149 11.14 18.46 3.31
CA LYS A 149 11.74 18.50 4.65
C LYS A 149 12.22 17.12 5.12
N LEU A 150 11.45 16.07 4.83
CA LEU A 150 11.72 14.72 5.34
C LEU A 150 12.95 14.10 4.69
N VAL A 151 13.13 14.27 3.38
CA VAL A 151 14.26 13.71 2.61
C VAL A 151 15.61 14.14 3.18
N PRO A 152 15.94 15.45 3.32
CA PRO A 152 17.25 15.84 3.84
C PRO A 152 17.48 15.41 5.30
N ALA A 153 16.43 15.39 6.14
CA ALA A 153 16.54 14.89 7.52
C ALA A 153 16.85 13.39 7.55
N PHE A 154 16.23 12.61 6.66
CA PHE A 154 16.51 11.19 6.54
C PHE A 154 17.89 10.91 5.93
N GLU A 155 18.31 11.66 4.91
CA GLU A 155 19.65 11.56 4.32
C GLU A 155 20.75 11.79 5.38
N ALA A 156 20.59 12.82 6.22
CA ALA A 156 21.52 13.09 7.31
C ALA A 156 21.64 11.91 8.29
N LEU A 157 20.52 11.27 8.63
CA LEU A 157 20.51 10.06 9.45
C LEU A 157 21.13 8.86 8.72
N TYR A 158 20.71 8.60 7.49
CA TYR A 158 21.15 7.45 6.66
C TYR A 158 22.66 7.44 6.43
N ASN A 159 23.27 8.62 6.25
CA ASN A 159 24.72 8.75 6.08
C ASN A 159 25.53 8.36 7.32
N THR A 160 24.90 8.28 8.49
CA THR A 160 25.53 7.83 9.74
C THR A 160 25.29 6.34 10.04
N MET A 161 24.53 5.65 9.19
CA MET A 161 24.17 4.25 9.38
C MET A 161 25.26 3.29 8.89
N SER A 162 25.38 2.14 9.57
CA SER A 162 26.13 1.00 9.03
C SER A 162 25.43 0.38 7.83
N GLU A 163 26.12 -0.43 7.05
CA GLU A 163 25.54 -1.11 5.88
C GLU A 163 24.33 -2.00 6.26
N ASP A 164 24.38 -2.69 7.39
CA ASP A 164 23.25 -3.48 7.90
C ASP A 164 22.04 -2.59 8.26
N GLN A 165 22.28 -1.41 8.85
CA GLN A 165 21.22 -0.45 9.17
C GLN A 165 20.62 0.15 7.89
N LYS A 166 21.45 0.50 6.90
CA LYS A 166 21.01 0.98 5.59
C LYS A 166 20.12 -0.04 4.88
N LYS A 167 20.49 -1.32 4.88
CA LYS A 167 19.64 -2.38 4.33
C LYS A 167 18.28 -2.49 5.04
N ASN A 168 18.26 -2.33 6.37
CA ASN A 168 17.00 -2.31 7.12
C ASN A 168 16.15 -1.07 6.75
N ALA A 169 16.78 0.10 6.59
CA ALA A 169 16.14 1.30 6.08
C ALA A 169 15.55 1.06 4.69
N ASP A 170 16.33 0.59 3.73
CA ASP A 170 15.88 0.34 2.36
C ASP A 170 14.70 -0.65 2.34
N THR A 171 14.72 -1.66 3.21
CA THR A 171 13.59 -2.60 3.37
C THR A 171 12.36 -1.91 3.96
N ALA A 172 12.54 -1.12 5.01
CA ALA A 172 11.44 -0.41 5.68
C ALA A 172 10.74 0.61 4.77
N PHE A 173 11.48 1.20 3.82
CA PHE A 173 10.95 2.20 2.88
C PHE A 173 10.56 1.62 1.50
N SER A 174 11.11 0.48 1.07
CA SER A 174 10.71 -0.19 -0.20
C SER A 174 9.30 -0.80 -0.15
N HIS A 175 8.81 -1.16 1.05
CA HIS A 175 7.44 -1.67 1.22
C HIS A 175 6.34 -0.63 0.90
N PHE A 176 6.69 0.65 0.69
CA PHE A 176 5.75 1.62 0.13
C PHE A 176 5.42 1.37 -1.36
N GLU A 177 6.25 0.63 -2.10
CA GLU A 177 6.06 0.36 -3.53
C GLU A 177 5.34 -0.98 -3.83
N GLY A 178 5.13 -1.83 -2.81
CA GLY A 178 4.61 -3.19 -2.97
C GLY A 178 3.12 -3.35 -2.65
N ARG A 179 2.23 -3.13 -3.63
CA ARG A 179 0.92 -3.80 -3.59
C ARG A 179 1.14 -5.32 -3.63
N PRO A 180 0.39 -6.13 -2.87
CA PRO A 180 0.51 -7.58 -2.94
C PRO A 180 0.27 -8.05 -4.37
N LYS A 181 1.24 -8.77 -4.94
CA LYS A 181 1.01 -9.54 -6.17
C LYS A 181 0.04 -10.66 -5.81
N HIS A 182 -1.23 -10.47 -6.16
CA HIS A 182 -2.17 -11.58 -6.22
C HIS A 182 -1.67 -12.57 -7.28
N SER A 183 -1.02 -13.65 -6.85
CA SER A 183 -0.87 -14.85 -7.66
C SER A 183 -2.27 -15.40 -7.91
N LYS A 184 -2.72 -15.38 -9.17
CA LYS A 184 -3.86 -16.17 -9.62
C LYS A 184 -3.40 -17.63 -9.68
N GLU A 185 -4.09 -18.48 -8.93
CA GLU A 185 -4.12 -19.93 -9.12
C GLU A 185 -5.12 -20.26 -10.23
#